data_AF-A0A6N4QP58-F1
#
_entry.id   AF-A0A6N4QP58-F1
#
_cell.length_a   1.000
_cell.length_b   1.000
_cell.length_c   1.000
_cell.angle_alpha   90.00
_cell.angle_beta   90.00
_cell.angle_gamma   90.00
#
_symmetry.space_group_name_H-M   'P 1'
#
loop_
_entity.id
_entity.type
_entity.pdbx_description
1 polymer ?
#
loop_
_entity_poly.entity_id
_entity_poly.type
_entity_poly.pdbx_seq_one_letter_code
_entity_poly.pdbx_strand_id
1 'polypeptide(L)'
;METFEYQKNVPDDWTWLKMDSKNPQSYQTFYNEIASKDPNKIDIQIWFGPGNVKLIEKDDKDSDGFFETTQYYNRFAKPKITSGIIARIEIDSDQDGKSDLWIYPMKRMELDTDKNGIPDKMSTDTKLISEALKNFKSFSQKKDLLELSTHQSWVVHPEFIQDESLKAIIPFSL
;
A
#
# COMPACT_ATOMS: atom_id res chain seq x y z
N MET A 1 16.60 8.24 -29.17
CA MET A 1 15.46 8.63 -28.31
C MET A 1 16.08 8.89 -26.95
N GLU A 2 16.47 10.14 -26.72
CA GLU A 2 17.10 10.57 -25.48
C GLU A 2 16.01 10.70 -24.41
N THR A 3 16.16 10.00 -23.30
CA THR A 3 15.25 10.10 -22.16
C THR A 3 15.95 10.85 -21.03
N PHE A 4 15.58 12.14 -20.88
CA PHE A 4 15.45 12.95 -19.66
C PHE A 4 16.62 12.91 -18.65
N GLU A 5 17.47 13.95 -18.60
CA GLU A 5 17.36 15.17 -17.77
C GLU A 5 17.29 14.90 -16.24
N TYR A 6 18.39 15.24 -15.55
CA TYR A 6 18.71 15.05 -14.11
C TYR A 6 19.07 13.63 -13.65
N GLN A 7 20.14 13.05 -14.21
CA GLN A 7 20.85 12.00 -13.47
C GLN A 7 21.52 12.65 -12.25
N LYS A 8 21.03 12.35 -11.05
CA LYS A 8 21.84 12.51 -9.84
C LYS A 8 23.15 11.75 -10.07
N ASN A 9 24.27 12.24 -9.52
CA ASN A 9 25.57 11.55 -9.63
C ASN A 9 25.57 10.17 -8.94
N VAL A 10 24.52 9.86 -8.17
CA VAL A 10 24.32 8.62 -7.44
C VAL A 10 23.00 8.02 -7.91
N PRO A 11 22.97 6.73 -8.30
CA PRO A 11 21.72 6.03 -8.59
C PRO A 11 20.77 6.07 -7.40
N ASP A 12 19.48 6.24 -7.68
CA ASP A 12 18.42 6.33 -6.68
C ASP A 12 17.14 5.57 -7.08
N ASP A 13 17.18 4.82 -8.18
CA ASP A 13 16.13 3.92 -8.65
C ASP A 13 16.79 2.64 -9.18
N TRP A 14 16.41 1.50 -8.59
CA TRP A 14 16.85 0.17 -9.02
C TRP A 14 15.65 -0.65 -9.43
N THR A 15 15.68 -1.11 -10.68
CA THR A 15 14.65 -1.98 -11.24
C THR A 15 15.19 -3.40 -11.43
N TRP A 16 14.53 -4.36 -10.79
CA TRP A 16 14.83 -5.78 -10.89
C TRP A 16 13.91 -6.45 -11.90
N LEU A 17 14.50 -7.12 -12.89
CA LEU A 17 13.78 -7.78 -13.97
C LEU A 17 13.77 -9.30 -13.78
N LYS A 18 12.63 -9.92 -14.10
CA LYS A 18 12.52 -11.38 -14.26
C LYS A 18 12.44 -11.71 -15.74
N MET A 19 13.27 -12.63 -16.22
CA MET A 19 13.27 -13.09 -17.61
C MET A 19 13.53 -14.60 -17.71
N ASP A 20 13.05 -15.21 -18.78
CA ASP A 20 13.50 -16.54 -19.21
C ASP A 20 14.90 -16.44 -19.82
N SER A 21 15.85 -17.21 -19.31
CA SER A 21 17.23 -17.24 -19.81
C SER A 21 17.32 -17.70 -21.27
N LYS A 22 16.34 -18.45 -21.78
CA LYS A 22 16.26 -18.90 -23.17
C LYS A 22 15.53 -17.92 -24.08
N ASN A 23 14.79 -16.97 -23.52
CA ASN A 23 14.09 -15.93 -24.26
C ASN A 23 14.31 -14.56 -23.59
N PRO A 24 15.41 -13.86 -23.92
CA PRO A 24 15.73 -12.56 -23.32
C PRO A 24 14.67 -11.47 -23.55
N GLN A 25 13.78 -11.63 -24.54
CA GLN A 25 12.68 -10.69 -24.80
C GLN A 25 11.50 -10.87 -23.84
N SER A 26 11.51 -11.92 -23.00
CA SER A 26 10.44 -12.22 -22.04
C SER A 26 10.52 -11.41 -20.73
N TYR A 27 11.43 -10.43 -20.64
CA TYR A 27 11.66 -9.69 -19.41
C TYR A 27 10.38 -8.97 -18.94
N GLN A 28 10.17 -9.00 -17.64
CA GLN A 28 9.09 -8.29 -16.95
C GLN A 28 9.67 -7.63 -15.72
N THR A 29 9.13 -6.46 -15.36
CA THR A 29 9.48 -5.84 -14.09
C THR A 29 8.97 -6.72 -12.98
N PHE A 30 9.84 -7.03 -12.02
CA PHE A 30 9.50 -7.84 -10.86
C PHE A 30 9.41 -6.97 -9.61
N TYR A 31 10.39 -6.09 -9.43
CA TYR A 31 10.54 -5.34 -8.19
C TYR A 31 11.32 -4.04 -8.43
N ASN A 32 10.92 -2.96 -7.76
CA ASN A 32 11.64 -1.68 -7.76
C ASN A 32 11.97 -1.23 -6.35
N GLU A 33 13.14 -0.62 -6.21
CA GLU A 33 13.62 0.07 -5.01
C GLU A 33 13.94 1.50 -5.39
N ILE A 34 13.41 2.46 -4.64
CA ILE A 34 13.57 3.89 -4.93
C ILE A 34 14.03 4.59 -3.66
N ALA A 35 15.03 5.43 -3.82
CA ALA A 35 15.64 6.30 -2.82
C ALA A 35 15.32 7.77 -3.16
N SER A 36 14.04 8.13 -3.04
CA SER A 36 13.49 9.40 -3.52
C SER A 36 14.02 10.61 -2.74
N LYS A 37 14.27 10.44 -1.42
CA LYS A 37 14.69 11.50 -0.49
C LYS A 37 16.21 11.51 -0.23
N ASP A 38 16.80 10.36 0.09
CA ASP A 38 18.24 10.17 0.35
C ASP A 38 18.74 8.99 -0.50
N PRO A 39 19.68 9.17 -1.45
CA PRO A 39 20.19 8.11 -2.31
C PRO A 39 20.75 6.86 -1.58
N ASN A 40 21.06 6.98 -0.28
CA ASN A 40 21.58 5.87 0.52
C ASN A 40 20.49 5.12 1.30
N LYS A 41 19.23 5.56 1.22
CA LYS A 41 18.10 4.97 1.94
C LYS A 41 16.95 4.73 0.98
N ILE A 42 16.58 3.45 0.81
CA ILE A 42 15.38 3.08 0.08
C ILE A 42 14.17 3.47 0.91
N ASP A 43 13.33 4.35 0.38
CA ASP A 43 12.08 4.77 1.02
C ASP A 43 10.84 4.22 0.31
N ILE A 44 10.98 3.66 -0.90
CA ILE A 44 9.86 3.04 -1.62
C ILE A 44 10.28 1.69 -2.20
N GLN A 45 9.42 0.69 -2.02
CA GLN A 45 9.56 -0.65 -2.59
C GLN A 45 8.29 -1.04 -3.35
N ILE A 46 8.40 -1.52 -4.59
CA ILE A 46 7.23 -1.83 -5.44
C ILE A 46 7.37 -3.23 -6.02
N TRP A 47 6.36 -4.08 -5.84
CA TRP A 47 6.29 -5.40 -6.46
C TRP A 47 5.31 -5.41 -7.63
N PHE A 48 5.70 -6.11 -8.69
CA PHE A 48 4.93 -6.20 -9.93
C PHE A 48 4.57 -7.64 -10.26
N GLY A 49 3.37 -7.79 -10.82
CA GLY A 49 2.85 -9.03 -11.37
C GLY A 49 2.97 -9.09 -12.89
N PRO A 50 2.45 -10.15 -13.51
CA PRO A 50 2.45 -10.31 -14.96
C PRO A 50 1.88 -9.10 -15.69
N GLY A 51 2.52 -8.67 -16.77
CA GLY A 51 2.12 -7.50 -17.54
C GLY A 51 2.40 -6.16 -16.85
N ASN A 52 3.36 -6.13 -15.92
CA ASN A 52 3.78 -4.95 -15.14
C ASN A 52 2.63 -4.32 -14.35
N VAL A 53 1.72 -5.16 -13.84
CA VAL A 53 0.65 -4.74 -12.94
C VAL A 53 1.25 -4.51 -11.57
N LYS A 54 1.09 -3.32 -10.98
CA LYS A 54 1.51 -3.10 -9.58
C LYS A 54 0.70 -4.01 -8.66
N LEU A 55 1.36 -4.66 -7.71
CA LEU A 55 0.73 -5.54 -6.73
C LEU A 55 0.73 -4.91 -5.35
N ILE A 56 1.92 -4.50 -4.90
CA ILE A 56 2.19 -3.95 -3.57
C ILE A 56 3.16 -2.79 -3.72
N GLU A 57 2.98 -1.75 -2.92
CA GLU A 57 3.95 -0.67 -2.72
C GLU A 57 4.12 -0.43 -1.23
N LYS A 58 5.36 -0.47 -0.75
CA LYS A 58 5.71 -0.09 0.61
C LYS A 58 6.40 1.26 0.60
N ASP A 59 6.09 2.10 1.58
CA ASP A 59 6.60 3.47 1.71
C ASP A 59 7.04 3.74 3.15
N ASP A 60 8.29 4.19 3.31
CA ASP A 60 8.89 4.77 4.52
C ASP A 60 8.75 6.31 4.42
N LYS A 61 7.62 6.80 4.93
CA LYS A 61 7.22 8.18 4.68
C LYS A 61 8.05 9.19 5.45
N ASP A 62 8.53 8.85 6.64
CA ASP A 62 9.35 9.75 7.45
C ASP A 62 10.84 9.40 7.49
N SER A 63 11.26 8.43 6.69
CA SER A 63 12.66 8.07 6.45
C SER A 63 13.39 7.58 7.71
N ASP A 64 12.64 6.91 8.59
CA ASP A 64 13.15 6.31 9.82
C ASP A 64 13.72 4.89 9.61
N GLY A 65 13.58 4.35 8.39
CA GLY A 65 14.04 3.03 7.98
C GLY A 65 12.97 1.95 8.14
N PHE A 66 11.77 2.29 8.57
CA PHE A 66 10.63 1.40 8.66
C PHE A 66 9.61 1.70 7.57
N PHE A 67 9.06 0.66 6.95
CA PHE A 67 8.02 0.82 5.93
C PHE A 67 6.64 0.72 6.57
N GLU A 68 6.17 1.83 7.15
CA GLU A 68 4.91 1.83 7.89
C GLU A 68 3.68 1.70 6.99
N THR A 69 3.77 2.08 5.72
CA THR A 69 2.63 2.09 4.81
C THR A 69 2.80 1.01 3.76
N THR A 70 1.82 0.11 3.66
CA THR A 70 1.72 -0.88 2.57
C THR A 70 0.44 -0.65 1.77
N GLN A 71 0.58 -0.30 0.49
CA GLN A 71 -0.52 -0.14 -0.45
C GLN A 71 -0.69 -1.42 -1.27
N TYR A 72 -1.92 -1.88 -1.42
CA TYR A 72 -2.27 -3.04 -2.23
C TYR A 72 -3.12 -2.62 -3.42
N TYR A 73 -2.76 -3.12 -4.59
CA TYR A 73 -3.34 -2.71 -5.85
C TYR A 73 -4.37 -3.71 -6.37
N ASN A 74 -5.39 -3.17 -7.05
CA ASN A 74 -6.45 -3.95 -7.66
C ASN A 74 -6.09 -4.40 -9.09
N ARG A 75 -6.93 -5.24 -9.68
CA ARG A 75 -6.77 -5.77 -11.06
C ARG A 75 -6.73 -4.70 -12.16
N PHE A 76 -7.07 -3.45 -11.86
CA PHE A 76 -7.05 -2.33 -12.80
C PHE A 76 -5.72 -1.56 -12.78
N ALA A 77 -4.76 -1.93 -11.92
CA ALA A 77 -3.43 -1.31 -11.78
C ALA A 77 -2.48 -1.60 -12.97
N LYS A 78 -2.95 -1.29 -14.18
CA LYS A 78 -2.20 -1.46 -15.42
C LYS A 78 -1.30 -0.25 -15.70
N PRO A 79 -0.24 -0.42 -16.51
CA PRO A 79 0.60 0.70 -16.93
C PRO A 79 -0.22 1.89 -17.47
N LYS A 80 0.18 3.11 -17.10
CA LYS A 80 -0.46 4.40 -17.46
C LYS A 80 -1.79 4.70 -16.77
N ILE A 81 -2.34 3.80 -15.95
CA ILE A 81 -3.48 4.09 -15.09
C ILE A 81 -2.95 4.51 -13.73
N THR A 82 -3.36 5.68 -13.24
CA THR A 82 -2.83 6.26 -11.99
C THR A 82 -3.90 6.53 -10.93
N SER A 83 -5.19 6.36 -11.26
CA SER A 83 -6.32 6.63 -10.37
C SER A 83 -7.23 5.42 -10.22
N GLY A 84 -7.81 5.25 -9.04
CA GLY A 84 -8.73 4.14 -8.75
C GLY A 84 -8.08 2.75 -8.77
N ILE A 85 -6.75 2.68 -8.65
CA ILE A 85 -5.97 1.43 -8.72
C ILE A 85 -5.59 0.87 -7.34
N ILE A 86 -5.68 1.68 -6.29
CA ILE A 86 -5.39 1.27 -4.92
C ILE A 86 -6.65 0.62 -4.36
N ALA A 87 -6.53 -0.64 -3.94
CA ALA A 87 -7.62 -1.41 -3.36
C ALA A 87 -7.72 -1.21 -1.85
N ARG A 88 -6.58 -1.26 -1.16
CA ARG A 88 -6.47 -0.94 0.26
C ARG A 88 -5.09 -0.41 0.61
N ILE A 89 -5.00 0.24 1.75
CA ILE A 89 -3.77 0.73 2.37
C ILE A 89 -3.75 0.19 3.79
N GLU A 90 -2.65 -0.41 4.19
CA GLU A 90 -2.40 -0.95 5.51
C GLU A 90 -1.31 -0.11 6.16
N ILE A 91 -1.48 0.25 7.43
CA ILE A 91 -0.56 1.09 8.17
C ILE A 91 -0.20 0.42 9.48
N ASP A 92 1.10 0.29 9.72
CA ASP A 92 1.74 -0.16 10.96
C ASP A 92 2.49 1.05 11.54
N SER A 93 1.79 1.81 12.37
CA SER A 93 2.22 3.09 12.90
C SER A 93 3.12 2.97 14.12
N ASP A 94 3.14 1.81 14.80
CA ASP A 94 3.96 1.56 15.99
C ASP A 94 5.11 0.57 15.75
N GLN A 95 5.27 0.11 14.50
CA GLN A 95 6.38 -0.68 14.00
C GLN A 95 6.48 -2.07 14.63
N ASP A 96 5.33 -2.64 15.02
CA ASP A 96 5.28 -3.96 15.67
C ASP A 96 5.19 -5.12 14.67
N GLY A 97 5.10 -4.82 13.38
CA GLY A 97 4.97 -5.77 12.28
C GLY A 97 3.52 -6.12 11.94
N LYS A 98 2.54 -5.51 12.62
CA LYS A 98 1.11 -5.68 12.38
C LYS A 98 0.50 -4.32 12.06
N SER A 99 -0.48 -4.32 11.16
CA SER A 99 -1.19 -3.09 10.88
C SER A 99 -2.14 -2.74 12.02
N ASP A 100 -2.22 -1.46 12.37
CA ASP A 100 -3.22 -0.90 13.26
C ASP A 100 -4.39 -0.24 12.49
N LEU A 101 -4.19 0.01 11.19
CA LEU A 101 -5.16 0.75 10.37
C LEU A 101 -5.22 0.19 8.94
N TRP A 102 -6.45 -0.08 8.49
CA TRP A 102 -6.78 -0.51 7.13
C TRP A 102 -7.70 0.51 6.49
N ILE A 103 -7.30 1.03 5.33
CA ILE A 103 -8.04 2.05 4.59
C ILE A 103 -8.45 1.50 3.23
N TYR A 104 -9.75 1.52 2.97
CA TYR A 104 -10.37 1.25 1.68
C TYR A 104 -10.75 2.60 1.05
N PRO A 105 -9.99 3.08 0.04
CA PRO A 105 -10.06 4.45 -0.43
C PRO A 105 -11.50 4.93 -0.71
N MET A 106 -11.86 6.08 -0.14
CA MET A 106 -13.17 6.74 -0.31
C MET A 106 -14.39 5.94 0.20
N LYS A 107 -14.20 4.82 0.88
CA LYS A 107 -15.30 3.92 1.26
C LYS A 107 -15.33 3.63 2.75
N ARG A 108 -14.20 3.19 3.31
CA ARG A 108 -14.15 2.71 4.69
C ARG A 108 -12.72 2.78 5.23
N MET A 109 -12.59 2.90 6.54
CA MET A 109 -11.39 2.50 7.27
C MET A 109 -11.76 1.65 8.49
N GLU A 110 -10.86 0.78 8.90
CA GLU A 110 -10.96 -0.08 10.08
C GLU A 110 -9.69 0.06 10.90
N LEU A 111 -9.82 0.09 12.23
CA LEU A 111 -8.72 0.33 13.16
C LEU A 111 -8.71 -0.71 14.25
N ASP A 112 -7.51 -1.16 14.59
CA ASP A 112 -7.20 -1.96 15.77
C ASP A 112 -6.65 -1.03 16.87
N THR A 113 -7.50 -0.72 17.84
CA THR A 113 -7.19 0.21 18.94
C THR A 113 -6.70 -0.50 20.20
N ASP A 114 -6.88 -1.81 20.31
CA ASP A 114 -6.42 -2.63 21.42
C ASP A 114 -5.16 -3.46 21.10
N LYS A 115 -4.68 -3.36 19.85
CA LYS A 115 -3.46 -3.97 19.30
C LYS A 115 -3.48 -5.49 19.31
N ASN A 116 -4.66 -6.08 19.11
CA ASN A 116 -4.83 -7.53 19.09
C ASN A 116 -4.64 -8.15 17.67
N GLY A 117 -4.45 -7.34 16.64
CA GLY A 117 -4.34 -7.70 15.22
C GLY A 117 -5.68 -7.75 14.48
N ILE A 118 -6.79 -7.43 15.14
CA ILE A 118 -8.15 -7.47 14.60
C ILE A 118 -8.79 -6.09 14.81
N PRO A 119 -9.32 -5.46 13.76
CA PRO A 119 -9.98 -4.17 13.93
C PRO A 119 -11.21 -4.21 14.84
N ASP A 120 -11.26 -3.30 15.81
CA ASP A 120 -12.38 -3.11 16.74
C ASP A 120 -13.15 -1.79 16.50
N LYS A 121 -12.63 -0.88 15.66
CA LYS A 121 -13.31 0.35 15.24
C LYS A 121 -13.38 0.49 13.73
N MET A 122 -14.32 1.30 13.24
CA MET A 122 -14.39 1.71 11.83
C MET A 122 -14.96 3.10 11.60
N SER A 123 -14.77 3.61 10.38
CA SER A 123 -15.50 4.77 9.87
C SER A 123 -15.75 4.66 8.37
N THR A 124 -16.86 5.25 7.91
CA THR A 124 -17.17 5.47 6.48
C THR A 124 -17.16 6.95 6.11
N ASP A 125 -16.81 7.85 7.06
CA ASP A 125 -16.68 9.27 6.75
C ASP A 125 -15.45 9.50 5.87
N THR A 126 -15.70 9.94 4.64
CA THR A 126 -14.66 10.20 3.64
C THR A 126 -13.67 11.29 4.05
N LYS A 127 -14.08 12.24 4.91
CA LYS A 127 -13.18 13.26 5.46
C LYS A 127 -12.21 12.64 6.46
N LEU A 128 -12.72 11.81 7.37
CA LEU A 128 -11.89 11.09 8.34
C LEU A 128 -10.91 10.14 7.63
N ILE A 129 -11.38 9.41 6.61
CA ILE A 129 -10.53 8.54 5.79
C ILE A 129 -9.41 9.34 5.10
N SER A 130 -9.74 10.49 4.50
CA SER A 130 -8.76 11.33 3.83
C SER A 130 -7.73 11.91 4.79
N GLU A 131 -8.12 12.18 6.03
CA GLU A 131 -7.24 12.68 7.07
C GLU A 131 -6.33 11.58 7.62
N ALA A 132 -6.86 10.37 7.85
CA ALA A 132 -6.08 9.21 8.25
C ALA A 132 -4.94 8.93 7.25
N LEU A 133 -5.22 9.03 5.94
CA LEU A 133 -4.20 8.87 4.91
C LEU A 133 -3.06 9.89 4.96
N LYS A 134 -3.36 11.12 5.40
CA LYS A 134 -2.38 12.22 5.48
C LYS A 134 -1.59 12.20 6.77
N ASN A 135 -2.24 11.86 7.88
CA ASN A 135 -1.73 12.08 9.23
C ASN A 135 -1.67 10.79 10.07
N PHE A 136 -1.38 9.66 9.44
CA PHE A 136 -1.52 8.31 10.02
C PHE A 136 -0.78 8.12 11.37
N LYS A 137 0.47 8.59 11.54
CA LYS A 137 1.19 8.47 12.84
C LYS A 137 0.51 9.20 14.00
N SER A 138 -0.29 10.22 13.69
CA SER A 138 -1.03 11.02 14.68
C SER A 138 -2.52 10.69 14.73
N PHE A 139 -2.97 9.70 13.95
CA PHE A 139 -4.38 9.31 13.88
C PHE A 139 -4.77 8.52 15.14
N SER A 140 -4.67 9.19 16.28
CA SER A 140 -5.01 8.66 17.59
C SER A 140 -6.40 9.18 17.96
N GLN A 141 -7.33 8.24 18.14
CA GLN A 141 -8.61 8.41 18.84
C GLN A 141 -9.41 9.66 18.49
N LYS A 142 -10.04 9.65 17.30
CA LYS A 142 -11.15 10.57 17.03
C LYS A 142 -12.45 10.02 17.63
N LYS A 143 -13.24 10.93 18.21
CA LYS A 143 -14.50 10.64 18.93
C LYS A 143 -15.65 10.07 18.08
N ASP A 144 -15.48 9.97 16.76
CA ASP A 144 -16.55 9.62 15.81
C ASP A 144 -16.31 8.27 15.09
N LEU A 145 -15.58 7.36 15.74
CA LEU A 145 -15.43 5.99 15.23
C LEU A 145 -16.60 5.12 15.71
N LEU A 146 -17.12 4.29 14.81
CA LEU A 146 -18.13 3.29 15.13
C LEU A 146 -17.46 2.04 15.69
N GLU A 147 -18.12 1.39 16.66
CA GLU A 147 -17.76 0.04 17.09
C GLU A 147 -17.81 -0.92 15.91
N LEU A 148 -16.79 -1.77 15.79
CA LEU A 148 -16.71 -2.80 14.76
C LEU A 148 -16.65 -4.16 15.43
N SER A 149 -17.66 -5.00 15.14
CA SER A 149 -17.55 -6.42 15.47
C SER A 149 -16.68 -7.15 14.45
N THR A 150 -15.95 -8.17 14.89
CA THR A 150 -15.11 -9.03 14.03
C THR A 150 -15.88 -9.58 12.82
N HIS A 151 -17.15 -9.95 13.00
CA HIS A 151 -18.02 -10.49 11.94
C HIS A 151 -18.44 -9.46 10.88
N GLN A 152 -18.08 -8.19 11.03
CA GLN A 152 -18.36 -7.11 10.09
C GLN A 152 -17.08 -6.50 9.48
N SER A 153 -15.91 -6.94 9.96
CA SER A 153 -14.61 -6.47 9.48
C SER A 153 -14.34 -6.99 8.08
N TRP A 154 -13.97 -6.10 7.16
CA TRP A 154 -13.49 -6.48 5.82
C TRP A 154 -12.07 -7.04 5.85
N VAL A 155 -11.30 -6.75 6.90
CA VAL A 155 -9.97 -7.34 7.11
C VAL A 155 -10.12 -8.84 7.38
N VAL A 156 -11.05 -9.21 8.27
CA VAL A 156 -11.33 -10.62 8.61
C VAL A 156 -12.18 -11.32 7.55
N HIS A 157 -13.13 -10.59 6.95
CA HIS A 157 -14.08 -11.10 5.96
C HIS A 157 -13.97 -10.31 4.64
N PRO A 158 -12.87 -10.49 3.87
CA PRO A 158 -12.65 -9.79 2.61
C PRO A 158 -13.73 -10.06 1.54
N GLU A 159 -14.47 -11.16 1.66
CA GLU A 159 -15.61 -11.51 0.83
C GLU A 159 -16.77 -10.49 0.90
N PHE A 160 -16.84 -9.67 1.96
CA PHE A 160 -17.84 -8.61 2.08
C PHE A 160 -17.56 -7.39 1.20
N ILE A 161 -16.34 -7.27 0.67
CA ILE A 161 -15.99 -6.22 -0.28
C ILE A 161 -16.68 -6.52 -1.61
N GLN A 162 -17.75 -5.79 -1.92
CA GLN A 162 -18.48 -5.95 -3.18
C GLN A 162 -17.85 -5.18 -4.34
N ASP A 163 -17.20 -4.05 -4.03
CA ASP A 163 -16.55 -3.19 -5.02
C ASP A 163 -15.23 -3.81 -5.50
N GLU A 164 -15.19 -4.22 -6.77
CA GLU A 164 -14.00 -4.82 -7.38
C GLU A 164 -12.77 -3.90 -7.35
N SER A 165 -12.95 -2.57 -7.28
CA SER A 165 -11.83 -1.63 -7.17
C SER A 165 -11.15 -1.70 -5.79
N LEU A 166 -11.84 -2.21 -4.77
CA LEU A 166 -11.31 -2.38 -3.41
C LEU A 166 -10.76 -3.79 -3.16
N LYS A 167 -10.83 -4.68 -4.16
CA LYS A 167 -10.25 -6.02 -4.08
C LYS A 167 -8.81 -6.00 -4.57
N ALA A 168 -7.88 -6.19 -3.63
CA ALA A 168 -6.47 -6.35 -3.95
C ALA A 168 -6.26 -7.66 -4.73
N ILE A 169 -5.29 -7.66 -5.64
CA ILE A 169 -4.83 -8.88 -6.32
C ILE A 169 -4.18 -9.83 -5.29
N ILE A 170 -3.48 -9.26 -4.32
CA ILE A 170 -2.85 -10.00 -3.23
C ILE A 170 -3.85 -10.13 -2.07
N PRO A 171 -4.12 -11.36 -1.60
CA PRO A 171 -5.03 -11.59 -0.47
C PRO A 171 -4.49 -11.00 0.83
N PHE A 172 -5.33 -10.95 1.87
CA PHE A 172 -4.89 -10.56 3.21
C PHE A 172 -3.88 -11.57 3.76
N SER A 173 -2.95 -11.06 4.56
CA SER A 173 -1.99 -11.81 5.37
C SER A 173 -2.28 -11.41 6.82
N LEU A 174 -3.16 -12.17 7.49
CA LEU A 174 -3.45 -12.02 8.92
C LEU A 174 -2.49 -12.89 9.74
#